data_AF-W7DKD5-F1
#
_entry.id   AF-W7DKD5-F1
#
_cell.length_a   1.000
_cell.length_b   1.000
_cell.length_c   1.000
_cell.angle_alpha   90.00
_cell.angle_beta   90.00
_cell.angle_gamma   90.00
#
_symmetry.space_group_name_H-M   'P 1'
#
loop_
_entity.id
_entity.type
_entity.pdbx_description
1 polymer ?
#
loop_
_entity_poly.entity_id
_entity_poly.type
_entity_poly.pdbx_seq_one_letter_code
_entity_poly.pdbx_strand_id
1 'polypeptide(L)' 'MERKVKVAVIGIGQMGTYHAEIYQKLPQVELVAICEYNDEKRAEAEQKISMSGL' A
#
# COMPACT_ATOMS: atom_id res chain seq x y z
N MET A 1 -16.33 -11.84 -11.79
CA MET A 1 -15.32 -10.98 -11.16
C MET A 1 -14.01 -11.75 -11.14
N GLU A 2 -12.97 -11.22 -11.76
CA GLU A 2 -11.63 -11.81 -11.61
C GLU A 2 -11.13 -11.59 -10.18
N ARG A 3 -10.43 -12.58 -9.63
CA ARG A 3 -9.92 -12.55 -8.27
C ARG A 3 -8.68 -11.64 -8.24
N LYS A 4 -8.74 -10.53 -7.48
CA LYS A 4 -7.60 -9.63 -7.33
C LYS A 4 -6.48 -10.28 -6.53
N VAL A 5 -5.23 -9.94 -6.87
CA VAL A 5 -4.05 -10.30 -6.08
C VAL A 5 -3.93 -9.33 -4.91
N LYS A 6 -3.98 -9.86 -3.69
CA LYS A 6 -3.77 -9.07 -2.47
C LYS A 6 -2.29 -8.86 -2.23
N VAL A 7 -1.90 -7.61 -2.03
CA VAL A 7 -0.50 -7.22 -1.82
C VAL A 7 -0.35 -6.35 -0.58
N ALA A 8 0.82 -6.43 0.06
CA ALA A 8 1.23 -5.54 1.13
C ALA A 8 2.63 -5.00 0.84
N VAL A 9 2.91 -3.79 1.31
CA VAL A 9 4.24 -3.16 1.17
C VAL A 9 4.92 -3.12 2.54
N ILE A 10 6.15 -3.63 2.62
CA ILE A 10 6.98 -3.57 3.84
C ILE A 10 8.10 -2.55 3.60
N GLY A 11 8.08 -1.47 4.38
CA GLY A 11 8.92 -0.29 4.25
C GLY A 11 8.33 0.72 3.27
N ILE A 12 8.04 1.93 3.75
CA ILE A 12 7.50 3.06 2.98
C ILE A 12 8.56 4.15 2.75
N GLY A 13 9.77 3.72 2.39
CA GLY A 13 10.77 4.60 1.77
C GLY A 13 10.38 4.95 0.33
N GLN A 14 11.30 5.57 -0.42
CA GLN A 14 11.03 6.02 -1.79
C GLN A 14 10.45 4.93 -2.70
N MET A 15 11.03 3.73 -2.71
CA MET A 15 10.55 2.62 -3.54
C MET A 15 9.25 2.01 -3.02
N GLY A 16 9.09 1.91 -1.69
CA GLY A 16 7.86 1.43 -1.07
C GLY A 16 6.66 2.31 -1.47
N THR A 17 6.84 3.63 -1.42
CA THR A 17 5.83 4.60 -1.86
C THR A 17 5.48 4.40 -3.33
N TYR A 18 6.47 4.32 -4.22
CA TYR A 18 6.22 4.08 -5.65
C TYR A 18 5.47 2.77 -5.91
N HIS A 19 5.85 1.69 -5.23
CA HIS A 19 5.14 0.42 -5.36
C HIS A 19 3.69 0.53 -4.88
N ALA A 20 3.44 1.16 -3.74
CA ALA A 20 2.09 1.37 -3.23
C ALA A 20 1.22 2.20 -4.19
N GLU A 21 1.77 3.26 -4.78
CA GLU A 21 1.07 4.09 -5.78
C GLU A 21 0.78 3.34 -7.08
N ILE A 22 1.72 2.51 -7.55
CA ILE A 22 1.52 1.68 -8.74
C ILE A 22 0.44 0.63 -8.48
N TYR A 23 0.48 -0.04 -7.33
CA TYR A 23 -0.51 -1.07 -6.99
C TYR A 23 -1.95 -0.52 -6.93
N GLN A 24 -2.14 0.72 -6.51
CA GLN A 24 -3.47 1.37 -6.54
C GLN A 24 -4.02 1.56 -7.97
N LYS A 25 -3.15 1.63 -8.98
CA LYS A 25 -3.53 1.83 -10.39
C LYS A 25 -3.75 0.53 -11.15
N LEU A 26 -3.38 -0.61 -10.56
CA LEU A 26 -3.49 -1.92 -11.21
C LEU A 26 -4.85 -2.56 -10.88
N PRO A 27 -5.77 -2.70 -11.86
CA PRO A 27 -7.13 -3.20 -11.59
C PRO A 27 -7.17 -4.64 -11.04
N GLN A 28 -6.14 -5.43 -11.33
CA GLN A 28 -5.98 -6.80 -10.85
C GLN A 28 -5.35 -6.91 -9.45
N VAL A 29 -5.02 -5.79 -8.81
CA VAL A 29 -4.36 -5.73 -7.51
C VAL A 29 -5.27 -5.07 -6.47
N GLU A 30 -5.13 -5.55 -5.24
CA GLU A 30 -5.74 -4.98 -4.04
C GLU A 30 -4.62 -4.74 -3.01
N LEU A 31 -4.26 -3.48 -2.79
CA LEU A 31 -3.33 -3.11 -1.71
C LEU A 31 -4.10 -3.17 -0.39
N VAL A 32 -3.69 -4.11 0.47
CA VAL A 32 -4.42 -4.40 1.72
C VAL A 32 -3.70 -3.91 2.98
N ALA A 33 -2.40 -3.68 2.91
CA ALA A 33 -1.62 -3.25 4.08
C ALA A 33 -0.29 -2.58 3.70
N ILE A 34 0.20 -1.75 4.62
CA ILE A 34 1.57 -1.22 4.65
C ILE A 34 2.15 -1.52 6.03
N CYS A 35 3.41 -1.93 6.07
CA CYS A 35 4.18 -2.09 7.29
C CYS A 35 5.35 -1.10 7.25
N GLU A 36 5.43 -0.22 8.25
CA GLU A 36 6.52 0.74 8.40
C GLU A 36 6.89 0.83 9.89
N TYR A 37 8.19 0.76 10.19
CA TYR A 37 8.69 0.71 11.57
C TYR A 37 8.60 2.07 12.25
N ASN A 38 8.71 3.16 11.49
CA ASN A 38 8.58 4.50 12.00
C ASN A 38 7.09 4.90 12.05
N ASP A 39 6.59 5.15 13.27
CA ASP A 39 5.17 5.42 13.50
C ASP A 39 4.65 6.66 12.78
N GLU A 40 5.44 7.73 12.73
CA GLU A 40 5.07 8.98 12.04
C GLU A 40 4.93 8.73 10.53
N LYS A 41 5.92 8.06 9.92
CA LYS A 41 5.88 7.72 8.49
C LYS A 41 4.75 6.75 8.16
N ARG A 42 4.44 5.81 9.07
CA ARG A 42 3.31 4.90 8.90
C ARG A 42 1.99 5.66 8.90
N ALA A 43 1.79 6.57 9.86
CA ALA A 43 0.59 7.40 9.93
C ALA A 43 0.45 8.32 8.70
N GLU A 44 1.55 8.90 8.21
CA GLU A 44 1.53 9.66 6.95
C GLU A 44 1.14 8.79 5.74
N ALA A 45 1.68 7.56 5.67
CA ALA A 45 1.37 6.63 4.59
C ALA A 45 -0.10 6.21 4.61
N GLU A 46 -0.67 5.94 5.78
CA GLU A 46 -2.09 5.60 5.95
C GLU A 46 -3.03 6.71 5.48
N GLN A 47 -2.64 7.98 5.62
CA GLN A 47 -3.42 9.11 5.10
C GLN A 47 -3.30 9.30 3.59
N LYS A 48 -2.14 8.99 3.01
CA LYS A 48 -1.82 9.23 1.59
C LYS A 48 -2.23 8.07 0.70
N ILE A 49 -2.26 6.85 1.23
CA ILE A 49 -2.43 5.62 0.45
C ILE A 49 -3.75 4.96 0.81
N SER A 50 -4.66 4.91 -0.16
CA SER A 50 -5.94 4.21 0.00
C SER A 50 -5.73 2.70 0.03
N MET A 51 -6.00 2.09 1.17
CA MET A 51 -5.99 0.64 1.37
C MET A 51 -7.41 0.15 1.60
N SER A 52 -7.69 -1.09 1.19
CA SER A 52 -9.03 -1.70 1.32
C SER A 52 -9.19 -2.59 2.56
N GLY A 53 -8.10 -2.81 3.31
CA GLY A 53 -8.02 -3.72 4.45
C GLY A 53 -8.07 -3.04 5.83
N LEU A 54 -8.28 -1.72 5.89
CA LEU A 54 -8.29 -0.92 7.12
C LEU A 54 -9.53 -0.01 7.16
#